data_AF-A0A164RTP9-F1
#
_entry.id   AF-A0A164RTP9-F1
#
_cell.length_a   1.000
_cell.length_b   1.000
_cell.length_c   1.000
_cell.angle_alpha   90.00
_cell.angle_beta   90.00
_cell.angle_gamma   90.00
#
_symmetry.space_group_name_H-M   'P 1'
#
loop_
_entity.id
_entity.type
_entity.pdbx_description
1 polymer ?
#
loop_
_entity_poly.entity_id
_entity_poly.type
_entity_poly.pdbx_seq_one_letter_code
_entity_poly.pdbx_strand_id
1 'polypeptide(L)'
;MASNLIYRLVEDVLFLKGQIALPVAHLSKLSEREKVPAKIDKKRTALLDELDLLSAHLSTTFPALSSALGALSTLSTPKHATAHVMIIVGPTITTPKARILCAIDGLEVIPPPAETCGEEGDSEDEDSDEDDESDETSEDESEESEGAHPPPASPTPTSPRPPSPISQPLPLLSSSPPPHPPSMSSNPSLNTQDTPTRSHPIHADQSYHRAQRLLSKTLSTSESLRDIVSEITPTQTRILLRAPRSFSHPTWHPLQSHSASFDKHLEALVPPPPPPPSALGSTATHLSRTKKPGFGRVKTEVIRITCSGVEDRANSDRDDEDRAQTRDPGQDKAEAELSRRLEEVCITDRGRDGTDDDADDAEADDGEMIWWCWEGKLIGFADW
;
A
#
# COMPACT_ATOMS: atom_id res chain seq x y z
N MET A 1 6.51 9.25 -0.22
CA MET A 1 5.50 9.78 0.74
C MET A 1 4.47 8.72 1.14
N ALA A 2 3.78 8.09 0.18
CA ALA A 2 2.76 7.06 0.44
C ALA A 2 3.25 5.93 1.38
N SER A 3 4.46 5.42 1.15
CA SER A 3 5.12 4.42 2.01
C SER A 3 5.14 4.81 3.49
N ASN A 4 5.66 6.01 3.80
CA ASN A 4 5.75 6.53 5.16
C ASN A 4 4.37 6.75 5.79
N LEU A 5 3.39 7.23 5.02
CA LEU A 5 2.02 7.42 5.51
C LEU A 5 1.38 6.09 5.92
N ILE A 6 1.49 5.06 5.09
CA ILE A 6 0.98 3.72 5.41
C ILE A 6 1.72 3.12 6.60
N TYR A 7 3.05 3.23 6.63
CA TYR A 7 3.84 2.74 7.76
C TYR A 7 3.38 3.38 9.09
N ARG A 8 3.22 4.70 9.14
CA ARG A 8 2.70 5.39 10.33
C ARG A 8 1.27 5.01 10.67
N LEU A 9 0.41 4.85 9.67
CA LEU A 9 -0.96 4.37 9.88
C LEU A 9 -0.96 2.98 10.52
N VAL A 10 -0.07 2.07 10.11
CA VAL A 10 0.07 0.75 10.73
C VAL A 10 0.49 0.86 12.19
N GLU A 11 1.50 1.68 12.51
CA GLU A 11 1.92 1.92 13.91
C GLU A 11 0.77 2.43 14.78
N ASP A 12 0.02 3.42 14.28
CA ASP A 12 -1.13 3.98 14.98
C ASP A 12 -2.22 2.91 15.16
N VAL A 13 -2.59 2.17 14.10
CA VAL A 13 -3.61 1.12 14.15
C VAL A 13 -3.25 0.04 15.17
N LEU A 14 -1.98 -0.40 15.23
CA LEU A 14 -1.54 -1.37 16.23
C LEU A 14 -1.79 -0.85 17.66
N PHE A 15 -1.45 0.41 17.93
CA PHE A 15 -1.66 1.00 19.25
C PHE A 15 -3.15 1.16 19.58
N LEU A 16 -3.92 1.73 18.66
CA LEU A 16 -5.33 2.06 18.88
C LEU A 16 -6.23 0.83 18.94
N LYS A 17 -5.89 -0.24 18.22
CA LYS A 17 -6.60 -1.53 18.29
C LYS A 17 -6.07 -2.43 19.41
N GLY A 18 -5.28 -1.88 20.34
CA GLY A 18 -4.78 -2.59 21.51
C GLY A 18 -3.84 -3.76 21.17
N GLN A 19 -3.22 -3.74 19.99
CA GLN A 19 -2.23 -4.75 19.61
C GLN A 19 -0.88 -4.48 20.31
N ILE A 20 -0.60 -3.23 20.69
CA ILE A 20 0.55 -2.85 21.50
C ILE A 20 0.13 -1.86 22.58
N ALA A 21 0.74 -1.93 23.76
CA ALA A 21 0.36 -1.06 24.88
C ALA A 21 0.89 0.37 24.77
N LEU A 22 1.92 0.59 23.95
CA LEU A 22 2.58 1.88 23.79
C LEU A 22 2.83 2.18 22.31
N PRO A 23 2.84 3.47 21.91
CA PRO A 23 3.24 3.85 20.56
C PRO A 23 4.63 3.30 20.21
N VAL A 24 4.85 2.92 18.95
CA VAL A 24 6.10 2.30 18.48
C VAL A 24 7.34 3.17 18.79
N ALA A 25 7.21 4.50 18.69
CA ALA A 25 8.27 5.45 19.04
C ALA A 25 8.71 5.40 20.53
N HIS A 26 7.85 4.88 21.42
CA HIS A 26 8.16 4.66 22.82
C HIS A 26 8.67 3.24 23.06
N LEU A 27 8.22 2.25 22.29
CA LEU A 27 8.68 0.87 22.40
C LEU A 27 10.20 0.75 22.26
N SER A 28 10.78 1.42 21.27
CA SER A 28 12.24 1.40 21.04
C SER A 28 13.06 1.91 22.23
N LYS A 29 12.50 2.83 23.02
CA LYS A 29 13.19 3.47 24.17
C LYS A 29 13.13 2.66 25.46
N LEU A 30 12.27 1.64 25.54
CA LEU A 30 12.05 0.90 26.79
C LEU A 30 13.22 -0.01 27.16
N SER A 31 14.04 -0.42 26.18
CA SER A 31 15.23 -1.25 26.42
C SER A 31 16.26 -0.55 27.31
N GLU A 32 16.25 0.78 27.32
CA GLU A 32 17.30 1.57 27.97
C GLU A 32 17.04 1.83 29.45
N ARG A 33 15.78 1.85 29.89
CA ARG A 33 15.39 2.44 31.19
C ARG A 33 14.91 1.46 32.24
N GLU A 34 14.33 0.33 31.86
CA GLU A 34 13.63 -0.54 32.80
C GLU A 34 13.99 -2.01 32.58
N LYS A 35 14.04 -2.79 33.67
CA LYS A 35 14.26 -4.25 33.59
C LYS A 35 12.98 -4.91 33.10
N VAL A 36 12.74 -4.86 31.79
CA VAL A 36 11.63 -5.55 31.13
C VAL A 36 11.86 -7.06 31.19
N PRO A 37 10.83 -7.89 31.51
CA PRO A 37 10.95 -9.34 31.45
C PRO A 37 11.43 -9.82 30.07
N ALA A 38 12.41 -10.72 30.03
CA ALA A 38 13.04 -11.18 28.79
C ALA A 38 12.05 -11.71 27.72
N LYS A 39 10.89 -12.23 28.14
CA LYS A 39 9.81 -12.67 27.24
C LYS A 39 9.16 -11.51 26.50
N ILE A 40 8.90 -10.40 27.19
CA ILE A 40 8.29 -9.20 26.60
C ILE A 40 9.32 -8.51 25.71
N ASP A 41 10.57 -8.43 26.15
CA ASP A 41 11.67 -7.86 25.36
C ASP A 41 11.84 -8.60 24.03
N LYS A 42 11.80 -9.93 24.04
CA LYS A 42 11.85 -10.74 22.81
C LYS A 42 10.67 -10.47 21.86
N LYS A 43 9.44 -10.37 22.38
CA LYS A 43 8.25 -10.05 21.57
C LYS A 43 8.34 -8.63 20.98
N ARG A 44 8.82 -7.67 21.78
CA ARG A 44 9.04 -6.29 21.36
C ARG A 44 10.06 -6.23 20.22
N THR A 45 11.23 -6.84 20.39
CA THR A 45 12.28 -6.85 19.36
C THR A 45 11.77 -7.51 18.08
N ALA A 46 11.10 -8.67 18.17
CA ALA A 46 10.51 -9.31 17.00
C ALA A 46 9.47 -8.43 16.28
N LEU A 47 8.63 -7.68 17.01
CA LEU A 47 7.70 -6.74 16.39
C LEU A 47 8.42 -5.58 15.70
N LEU A 48 9.45 -5.01 16.33
CA LEU A 48 10.24 -3.92 15.75
C LEU A 48 10.96 -4.38 14.49
N ASP A 49 11.55 -5.58 14.50
CA ASP A 49 12.21 -6.18 13.33
C ASP A 49 11.22 -6.35 12.15
N GLU A 50 10.01 -6.84 12.42
CA GLU A 50 8.96 -6.99 11.40
C GLU A 50 8.44 -5.64 10.89
N LEU A 51 8.35 -4.62 11.76
CA LEU A 51 7.98 -3.27 11.35
C LEU A 51 9.06 -2.62 10.47
N ASP A 52 10.33 -2.80 10.81
CA ASP A 52 11.45 -2.32 9.99
C ASP A 52 11.48 -3.02 8.63
N LEU A 53 11.25 -4.34 8.60
CA LEU A 53 11.12 -5.12 7.37
C LEU A 53 9.95 -4.63 6.51
N LEU A 54 8.78 -4.41 7.11
CA LEU A 54 7.63 -3.82 6.43
C LEU A 54 7.96 -2.46 5.83
N SER A 55 8.61 -1.58 6.60
CA SER A 55 9.01 -0.24 6.15
C SER A 55 9.90 -0.32 4.91
N ALA A 56 10.91 -1.20 4.94
CA ALA A 56 11.78 -1.45 3.80
C ALA A 56 10.99 -1.89 2.56
N HIS A 57 10.05 -2.83 2.71
CA HIS A 57 9.22 -3.27 1.59
C HIS A 57 8.25 -2.20 1.09
N LEU A 58 7.60 -1.43 1.97
CA LEU A 58 6.72 -0.34 1.54
C LEU A 58 7.48 0.69 0.70
N SER A 59 8.77 0.93 0.99
CA SER A 59 9.60 1.84 0.21
C SER A 59 9.78 1.42 -1.26
N THR A 60 9.84 0.11 -1.54
CA THR A 60 9.97 -0.46 -2.91
C THR A 60 8.63 -0.82 -3.53
N THR A 61 7.60 -1.08 -2.72
CA THR A 61 6.25 -1.45 -3.14
C THR A 61 5.58 -0.32 -3.92
N PHE A 62 5.61 0.91 -3.42
CA PHE A 62 4.92 2.03 -4.06
C PHE A 62 5.53 2.45 -5.42
N PRO A 63 6.86 2.45 -5.60
CA PRO A 63 7.47 2.57 -6.93
C PRO A 63 7.03 1.46 -7.89
N ALA A 64 7.09 0.18 -7.47
CA ALA A 64 6.66 -0.93 -8.31
C ALA A 64 5.16 -0.85 -8.67
N LEU A 65 4.33 -0.43 -7.71
CA LEU A 65 2.90 -0.19 -7.93
C LEU A 65 2.66 0.96 -8.91
N SER A 66 3.41 2.06 -8.79
CA SER A 66 3.34 3.21 -9.69
C SER A 66 3.66 2.78 -11.13
N SER A 67 4.73 2.01 -11.35
CA SER A 67 5.07 1.47 -12.67
C SER A 67 3.99 0.51 -13.21
N ALA A 68 3.46 -0.38 -12.38
CA ALA A 68 2.39 -1.30 -12.78
C ALA A 68 1.11 -0.55 -13.17
N LEU A 69 0.75 0.51 -12.45
CA LEU A 69 -0.39 1.37 -12.79
C LEU A 69 -0.13 2.20 -14.06
N GLY A 70 1.12 2.56 -14.32
CA GLY A 70 1.52 3.25 -15.55
C GLY A 70 1.40 2.37 -16.78
N ALA A 71 1.76 1.09 -16.64
CA ALA A 71 1.58 0.10 -17.71
C ALA A 71 0.10 -0.10 -18.09
N LEU A 72 -0.84 0.06 -17.15
CA LEU A 72 -2.27 0.02 -17.44
C LEU A 72 -2.82 1.30 -18.10
N SER A 73 -2.07 2.40 -18.01
CA SER A 73 -2.52 3.73 -18.41
C SER A 73 -2.10 4.09 -19.85
N THR A 74 -1.82 3.11 -20.69
CA THR A 74 -1.30 3.34 -22.06
C THR A 74 -2.31 4.03 -23.00
N LEU A 75 -3.60 4.02 -22.67
CA LEU A 75 -4.67 4.59 -23.51
C LEU A 75 -5.15 5.99 -23.10
N SER A 76 -4.86 6.41 -21.87
CA SER A 76 -5.25 7.73 -21.33
C SER A 76 -4.23 8.05 -20.27
N THR A 77 -3.75 9.29 -20.16
CA THR A 77 -2.61 9.66 -19.30
C THR A 77 -3.05 10.27 -17.95
N PRO A 78 -3.70 9.53 -17.02
CA PRO A 78 -3.82 10.05 -15.67
C PRO A 78 -2.42 10.11 -15.07
N LYS A 79 -1.91 11.33 -14.88
CA LYS A 79 -0.67 11.59 -14.15
C LYS A 79 -0.70 11.03 -12.72
N HIS A 80 -1.91 10.78 -12.22
CA HIS A 80 -2.15 10.36 -10.84
C HIS A 80 -3.14 9.19 -10.77
N ALA A 81 -2.79 8.20 -9.95
CA ALA A 81 -3.64 7.08 -9.60
C ALA A 81 -4.05 7.11 -8.12
N THR A 82 -4.97 6.22 -7.76
CA THR A 82 -5.40 6.00 -6.37
C THR A 82 -4.94 4.62 -5.92
N ALA A 83 -4.12 4.56 -4.87
CA ALA A 83 -3.71 3.31 -4.25
C ALA A 83 -4.62 2.97 -3.07
N HIS A 84 -5.02 1.71 -2.95
CA HIS A 84 -5.85 1.25 -1.84
C HIS A 84 -5.08 0.23 -1.00
N VAL A 85 -5.03 0.48 0.32
CA VAL A 85 -4.39 -0.40 1.30
C VAL A 85 -5.41 -0.77 2.37
N MET A 86 -5.50 -2.05 2.71
CA MET A 86 -6.35 -2.53 3.80
C MET A 86 -5.50 -3.11 4.92
N ILE A 87 -5.73 -2.67 6.15
CA ILE A 87 -5.13 -3.22 7.36
C ILE A 87 -6.19 -4.02 8.09
N ILE A 88 -5.93 -5.31 8.27
CA ILE A 88 -6.83 -6.24 8.93
C ILE A 88 -6.22 -6.64 10.27
N VAL A 89 -6.98 -6.44 11.35
CA VAL A 89 -6.59 -6.85 12.71
C VAL A 89 -7.52 -7.97 13.16
N GLY A 90 -6.99 -9.18 13.39
CA GLY A 90 -7.79 -10.32 13.82
C GLY A 90 -7.08 -11.68 13.73
N PRO A 91 -7.74 -12.77 14.14
CA PRO A 91 -7.17 -14.11 14.06
C PRO A 91 -6.87 -14.54 12.62
N THR A 92 -7.77 -14.20 11.68
CA THR A 92 -7.60 -14.48 10.25
C THR A 92 -8.11 -13.31 9.42
N ILE A 93 -7.80 -13.34 8.12
CA ILE A 93 -8.28 -12.37 7.13
C ILE A 93 -9.82 -12.44 6.98
N THR A 94 -10.40 -13.64 7.14
CA THR A 94 -11.84 -13.91 6.97
C THR A 94 -12.68 -13.60 8.22
N THR A 95 -12.09 -13.68 9.42
CA THR A 95 -12.75 -13.36 10.70
C THR A 95 -12.08 -12.18 11.43
N PRO A 96 -11.98 -11.01 10.80
CA PRO A 96 -11.28 -9.88 11.40
C PRO A 96 -12.05 -9.28 12.57
N LYS A 97 -11.32 -8.79 13.57
CA LYS A 97 -11.89 -7.98 14.66
C LYS A 97 -12.08 -6.53 14.21
N ALA A 98 -11.18 -6.02 13.38
CA ALA A 98 -11.27 -4.69 12.78
C ALA A 98 -10.70 -4.68 11.36
N ARG A 99 -11.26 -3.79 10.52
CA ARG A 99 -10.76 -3.49 9.18
C ARG A 99 -10.53 -1.99 9.07
N ILE A 100 -9.39 -1.60 8.53
CA ILE A 100 -9.08 -0.21 8.20
C ILE A 100 -8.76 -0.18 6.72
N LEU A 101 -9.48 0.61 5.96
CA LEU A 101 -9.30 0.78 4.53
C LEU A 101 -8.79 2.20 4.26
N CYS A 102 -7.62 2.29 3.65
CA CYS A 102 -6.94 3.53 3.34
C CYS A 102 -6.89 3.72 1.82
N ALA A 103 -7.45 4.82 1.32
CA ALA A 103 -7.32 5.26 -0.06
C ALA A 103 -6.32 6.42 -0.12
N ILE A 104 -5.28 6.30 -0.95
CA ILE A 104 -4.29 7.33 -1.20
C ILE A 104 -4.48 7.83 -2.63
N ASP A 105 -5.14 8.97 -2.79
CA ASP A 105 -5.27 9.65 -4.07
C ASP A 105 -3.99 10.43 -4.40
N GLY A 106 -3.71 10.65 -5.68
CA GLY A 106 -2.58 11.47 -6.12
C GLY A 106 -1.26 10.71 -6.18
N LEU A 107 -1.28 9.37 -6.25
CA LEU A 107 -0.06 8.60 -6.46
C LEU A 107 0.47 8.90 -7.87
N GLU A 108 1.66 9.49 -7.97
CA GLU A 108 2.33 9.72 -9.24
C GLU A 108 2.51 8.40 -9.98
N VAL A 109 2.07 8.37 -11.23
CA VAL A 109 2.17 7.20 -12.10
C VAL A 109 3.39 7.37 -12.99
N ILE A 110 4.38 6.49 -12.82
CA ILE A 110 5.56 6.46 -13.67
C ILE A 110 5.16 5.71 -14.95
N PRO A 111 5.08 6.37 -16.11
CA PRO A 111 4.82 5.66 -17.35
C PRO A 111 5.93 4.62 -17.58
N PRO A 112 5.63 3.47 -18.19
CA PRO A 112 6.69 2.58 -18.64
C PRO A 112 7.68 3.42 -19.46
N PRO A 113 8.99 3.13 -19.38
CA PRO A 113 9.92 3.73 -20.33
C PRO A 113 9.30 3.48 -21.70
N ALA A 114 9.16 4.53 -22.52
CA ALA A 114 8.82 4.31 -23.91
C ALA A 114 9.92 3.40 -24.41
N GLU A 115 9.63 2.10 -24.49
CA GLU A 115 10.44 1.19 -25.26
C GLU A 115 10.50 1.92 -26.58
N THR A 116 11.69 2.39 -26.92
CA THR A 116 11.93 2.90 -28.25
C THR A 116 11.57 1.71 -29.10
N CYS A 117 10.30 1.65 -29.57
CA CYS A 117 9.89 0.78 -30.63
C CYS A 117 10.95 1.09 -31.65
N GLY A 118 11.92 0.19 -31.75
CA GLY A 118 12.88 0.28 -32.82
C GLY A 118 11.97 0.32 -34.02
N GLU A 119 11.96 1.45 -34.71
CA GLU A 119 11.90 1.38 -36.16
C GLU A 119 13.13 0.53 -36.52
N GLU A 120 13.02 -0.78 -36.30
CA GLU A 120 13.82 -1.77 -36.99
C GLU A 120 13.39 -1.51 -38.42
N GLY A 121 14.23 -0.72 -39.08
CA GLY A 121 14.04 -0.32 -40.45
C GLY A 121 13.69 -1.57 -41.21
N ASP A 122 12.53 -1.50 -41.84
CA ASP A 122 12.01 -2.37 -42.88
C ASP A 122 13.15 -2.84 -43.79
N SER A 123 13.85 -3.88 -43.36
CA SER A 123 14.79 -4.61 -44.19
C SER A 123 13.94 -5.65 -44.88
N GLU A 124 13.25 -5.19 -45.92
CA GLU A 124 12.86 -6.01 -47.06
C GLU A 124 14.13 -6.73 -47.55
N ASP A 125 14.44 -7.91 -47.05
CA ASP A 125 15.47 -8.76 -47.68
C ASP A 125 15.13 -10.25 -47.47
N GLU A 126 14.40 -10.71 -48.48
CA GLU A 126 14.61 -11.95 -49.23
C GLU A 126 14.40 -13.31 -48.52
N ASP A 127 13.24 -13.90 -48.85
CA ASP A 127 13.05 -15.31 -49.25
C ASP A 127 14.26 -16.24 -49.05
N SER A 128 14.16 -17.12 -48.06
CA SER A 128 14.80 -18.44 -48.15
C SER A 128 13.87 -19.48 -47.53
N ASP A 129 13.04 -20.04 -48.40
CA ASP A 129 12.57 -21.42 -48.30
C ASP A 129 13.77 -22.32 -47.94
N GLU A 130 13.67 -23.21 -46.95
CA GLU A 130 13.97 -24.64 -47.09
C GLU A 130 13.30 -25.41 -45.94
N ASP A 131 12.56 -26.44 -46.34
CA ASP A 131 11.90 -27.44 -45.54
C ASP A 131 12.85 -28.14 -44.54
N ASP A 132 12.38 -28.41 -43.32
CA ASP A 132 12.81 -29.64 -42.64
C ASP A 132 11.68 -30.20 -41.76
N GLU A 133 11.04 -31.23 -42.32
CA GLU A 133 10.15 -32.14 -41.63
C GLU A 133 10.96 -33.01 -40.67
N SER A 134 10.66 -32.95 -39.37
CA SER A 134 11.03 -34.03 -38.46
C SER A 134 9.99 -34.17 -37.35
N ASP A 135 9.06 -35.06 -37.68
CA ASP A 135 8.48 -36.13 -36.86
C ASP A 135 9.24 -36.43 -35.55
N GLU A 136 8.46 -36.85 -34.55
CA GLU A 136 8.75 -37.92 -33.57
C GLU A 136 8.07 -37.63 -32.22
N THR A 137 6.84 -38.14 -32.13
CA THR A 137 6.35 -39.04 -31.07
C THR A 137 7.00 -38.98 -29.68
N SER A 138 6.18 -38.74 -28.64
CA SER A 138 6.06 -39.72 -27.56
C SER A 138 4.76 -39.53 -26.77
N GLU A 139 3.94 -40.57 -26.85
CA GLU A 139 2.85 -40.88 -25.94
C GLU A 139 3.51 -41.37 -24.63
N ASP A 140 3.17 -40.79 -23.48
CA ASP A 140 3.39 -41.46 -22.19
C ASP A 140 2.12 -41.40 -21.35
N GLU A 141 1.68 -42.60 -21.04
CA GLU A 141 0.44 -42.93 -20.36
C GLU A 141 0.61 -42.90 -18.83
N SER A 142 -0.53 -42.95 -18.14
CA SER A 142 -0.69 -43.60 -16.82
C SER A 142 -0.30 -42.75 -15.59
N GLU A 143 -1.00 -42.72 -14.45
CA GLU A 143 -1.98 -43.63 -13.87
C GLU A 143 -3.06 -42.87 -13.08
N GLU A 144 -4.31 -43.31 -13.24
CA GLU A 144 -5.37 -43.19 -12.23
C GLU A 144 -4.94 -43.85 -10.92
N SER A 145 -5.22 -43.20 -9.79
CA SER A 145 -5.32 -43.88 -8.50
C SER A 145 -6.50 -43.35 -7.70
N GLU A 146 -7.68 -43.90 -7.98
CA GLU A 146 -8.82 -43.85 -7.08
C GLU A 146 -8.59 -44.82 -5.90
N GLY A 147 -8.57 -44.28 -4.68
CA GLY A 147 -8.48 -45.07 -3.45
C GLY A 147 -9.40 -44.52 -2.36
N ALA A 148 -10.62 -45.03 -2.29
CA ALA A 148 -11.61 -44.71 -1.27
C ALA A 148 -11.47 -45.58 0.01
N HIS A 149 -11.33 -44.93 1.18
CA HIS A 149 -11.77 -45.28 2.57
C HIS A 149 -11.38 -46.67 3.19
N PRO A 150 -11.43 -46.95 4.54
CA PRO A 150 -11.97 -46.23 5.73
C PRO A 150 -11.00 -46.20 6.98
N PRO A 151 -11.39 -45.68 8.19
CA PRO A 151 -10.55 -45.65 9.41
C PRO A 151 -10.70 -46.94 10.26
N PRO A 152 -9.79 -47.33 11.20
CA PRO A 152 -9.86 -46.81 12.59
C PRO A 152 -8.58 -46.88 13.47
N ALA A 153 -8.70 -46.23 14.65
CA ALA A 153 -8.09 -46.56 15.95
C ALA A 153 -6.58 -46.32 16.21
N SER A 154 -6.33 -45.43 17.19
CA SER A 154 -5.13 -45.36 18.04
C SER A 154 -4.83 -46.72 18.69
N PRO A 155 -3.55 -47.06 18.98
CA PRO A 155 -2.90 -46.53 20.19
C PRO A 155 -1.36 -46.28 20.08
N THR A 156 -0.88 -45.29 20.86
CA THR A 156 0.49 -45.19 21.41
C THR A 156 0.97 -46.53 22.01
N PRO A 157 2.28 -46.90 22.09
CA PRO A 157 3.33 -46.02 22.67
C PRO A 157 4.84 -46.29 22.26
N THR A 158 5.74 -45.42 22.75
CA THR A 158 7.17 -45.68 23.16
C THR A 158 8.33 -45.75 22.12
N SER A 159 9.20 -44.71 22.18
CA SER A 159 10.67 -44.67 21.93
C SER A 159 11.24 -45.00 20.51
N PRO A 160 12.52 -44.66 20.18
CA PRO A 160 13.57 -43.99 20.94
C PRO A 160 14.25 -42.77 20.26
N ARG A 161 14.95 -42.01 21.11
CA ARG A 161 15.95 -40.97 20.89
C ARG A 161 17.00 -41.29 19.80
N PRO A 162 17.23 -40.40 18.81
CA PRO A 162 18.37 -40.50 17.90
C PRO A 162 19.68 -39.94 18.52
N PRO A 163 20.85 -40.50 18.16
CA PRO A 163 22.16 -40.10 18.68
C PRO A 163 22.70 -38.83 18.00
N SER A 164 23.50 -38.08 18.76
CA SER A 164 24.23 -36.88 18.37
C SER A 164 25.22 -37.11 17.21
N PRO A 165 25.32 -36.20 16.23
CA PRO A 165 26.44 -36.20 15.28
C PRO A 165 27.64 -35.42 15.83
N ILE A 166 28.67 -36.21 16.15
CA ILE A 166 30.10 -36.07 15.84
C ILE A 166 30.59 -34.66 15.43
N SER A 167 31.50 -34.15 16.26
CA SER A 167 32.38 -33.01 16.03
C SER A 167 33.22 -33.17 14.76
N GLN A 168 33.21 -32.17 13.89
CA GLN A 168 34.20 -31.99 12.83
C GLN A 168 35.21 -30.89 13.21
N PRO A 169 36.51 -31.04 12.90
CA PRO A 169 37.53 -30.04 13.21
C PRO A 169 37.56 -28.88 12.19
N LEU A 170 37.69 -27.66 12.71
CA LEU A 170 37.88 -26.41 11.97
C LEU A 170 39.24 -26.37 11.26
N PRO A 171 39.32 -25.96 9.98
CA PRO A 171 40.58 -25.54 9.38
C PRO A 171 40.91 -24.10 9.79
N LEU A 172 42.10 -23.92 10.38
CA LEU A 172 42.73 -22.64 10.65
C LEU A 172 43.13 -21.97 9.31
N LEU A 173 42.37 -20.95 8.88
CA LEU A 173 42.79 -20.08 7.79
C LEU A 173 43.53 -18.87 8.36
N SER A 174 44.81 -18.82 8.01
CA SER A 174 45.76 -17.73 8.22
C SER A 174 45.29 -16.45 7.51
N SER A 175 44.97 -15.42 8.29
CA SER A 175 44.67 -14.08 7.78
C SER A 175 45.96 -13.25 7.72
N SER A 176 46.47 -13.04 6.51
CA SER A 176 47.50 -12.04 6.21
C SER A 176 46.83 -10.66 6.03
N PRO A 177 47.41 -9.56 6.54
CA PRO A 177 46.84 -8.21 6.40
C PRO A 177 47.10 -7.61 5.01
N PRO A 178 46.14 -6.88 4.41
CA PRO A 178 46.37 -6.16 3.15
C PRO A 178 47.17 -4.85 3.36
N PRO A 179 48.01 -4.45 2.39
CA PRO A 179 48.78 -3.22 2.45
C PRO A 179 47.94 -1.97 2.13
N HIS A 180 48.27 -0.89 2.82
CA HIS A 180 47.72 0.46 2.70
C HIS A 180 47.82 1.04 1.27
N PRO A 181 46.82 1.79 0.77
CA PRO A 181 46.99 2.61 -0.42
C PRO A 181 47.70 3.95 -0.12
N PRO A 182 48.51 4.48 -1.06
CA PRO A 182 49.21 5.74 -0.89
C PRO A 182 48.29 6.95 -1.02
N SER A 183 48.54 7.91 -0.12
CA SER A 183 48.03 9.27 -0.16
C SER A 183 48.58 10.00 -1.40
N MET A 184 47.68 10.39 -2.31
CA MET A 184 47.98 11.31 -3.41
C MET A 184 47.05 12.51 -3.28
N SER A 185 47.64 13.55 -2.72
CA SER A 185 47.16 14.93 -2.76
C SER A 185 47.32 15.48 -4.17
N SER A 186 46.23 15.92 -4.80
CA SER A 186 46.28 16.96 -5.85
C SER A 186 44.92 17.64 -5.96
N ASN A 187 44.81 18.84 -5.39
CA ASN A 187 43.83 19.84 -5.82
C ASN A 187 44.20 20.30 -7.24
N PRO A 188 43.21 20.52 -8.10
CA PRO A 188 43.14 21.79 -8.79
C PRO A 188 41.78 22.47 -8.62
N SER A 189 41.88 23.75 -8.29
CA SER A 189 40.80 24.73 -8.22
C SER A 189 40.15 25.01 -9.58
N LEU A 190 38.96 25.61 -9.50
CA LEU A 190 38.28 26.45 -10.50
C LEU A 190 37.54 25.73 -11.63
N ASN A 191 36.23 25.52 -11.43
CA ASN A 191 35.26 26.09 -12.36
C ASN A 191 33.90 26.31 -11.67
N THR A 192 33.60 27.57 -11.39
CA THR A 192 32.31 28.02 -10.83
C THR A 192 31.31 28.07 -11.98
N GLN A 193 30.59 26.97 -12.20
CA GLN A 193 29.36 26.99 -12.99
C GLN A 193 28.19 27.12 -12.03
N ASP A 194 27.47 28.24 -12.11
CA ASP A 194 26.20 28.50 -11.47
C ASP A 194 25.21 27.38 -11.81
N THR A 195 25.12 26.41 -10.90
CA THR A 195 24.05 25.43 -10.89
C THR A 195 22.86 26.08 -10.18
N PRO A 196 21.67 26.13 -10.80
CA PRO A 196 20.49 26.71 -10.18
C PRO A 196 20.25 25.96 -8.87
N THR A 197 20.37 26.70 -7.76
CA THR A 197 20.16 26.20 -6.41
C THR A 197 18.72 25.73 -6.32
N ARG A 198 18.51 24.42 -6.51
CA ARG A 198 17.23 23.72 -6.35
C ARG A 198 16.80 23.94 -4.90
N SER A 199 15.95 24.95 -4.67
CA SER A 199 15.40 25.28 -3.37
C SER A 199 14.75 24.02 -2.78
N HIS A 200 15.36 23.51 -1.70
CA HIS A 200 14.97 22.28 -1.06
C HIS A 200 13.52 22.32 -0.53
N PRO A 201 12.84 21.16 -0.44
CA PRO A 201 11.40 21.03 -0.28
C PRO A 201 10.95 21.18 1.18
N ILE A 202 11.24 22.32 1.82
CA ILE A 202 10.87 22.57 3.23
C ILE A 202 9.34 22.46 3.45
N HIS A 203 8.54 22.79 2.44
CA HIS A 203 7.07 22.75 2.53
C HIS A 203 6.48 21.33 2.52
N ALA A 204 7.14 20.36 1.90
CA ALA A 204 6.59 19.00 1.78
C ALA A 204 6.63 18.24 3.11
N ASP A 205 7.66 18.48 3.94
CA ASP A 205 7.76 17.86 5.26
C ASP A 205 6.71 18.41 6.23
N GLN A 206 6.38 19.71 6.13
CA GLN A 206 5.41 20.32 7.03
C GLN A 206 3.98 19.83 6.77
N SER A 207 3.58 19.66 5.50
CA SER A 207 2.27 19.12 5.15
C SER A 207 2.12 17.67 5.60
N TYR A 208 3.17 16.87 5.43
CA TYR A 208 3.24 15.49 5.91
C TYR A 208 3.04 15.41 7.44
N HIS A 209 3.76 16.22 8.23
CA HIS A 209 3.60 16.22 9.68
C HIS A 209 2.22 16.70 10.14
N ARG A 210 1.59 17.62 9.40
CA ARG A 210 0.21 18.04 9.67
C ARG A 210 -0.78 16.91 9.43
N ALA A 211 -0.66 16.21 8.30
CA ALA A 211 -1.49 15.05 8.00
C ALA A 211 -1.33 13.95 9.07
N GLN A 212 -0.09 13.69 9.50
CA GLN A 212 0.19 12.74 10.58
C GLN A 212 -0.51 13.12 11.89
N ARG A 213 -0.41 14.37 12.33
CA ARG A 213 -1.10 14.82 13.57
C ARG A 213 -2.62 14.70 13.46
N LEU A 214 -3.19 15.00 12.29
CA LEU A 214 -4.64 14.85 12.06
C LEU A 214 -5.04 13.38 12.13
N LEU A 215 -4.29 12.49 11.49
CA LEU A 215 -4.55 11.05 11.49
C LEU A 215 -4.54 10.48 12.92
N SER A 216 -3.48 10.74 13.68
CA SER A 216 -3.38 10.29 15.07
C SER A 216 -4.48 10.90 15.96
N LYS A 217 -4.88 12.16 15.71
CA LYS A 217 -5.99 12.83 16.43
C LYS A 217 -7.33 12.18 16.13
N THR A 218 -7.68 12.02 14.85
CA THR A 218 -8.95 11.40 14.40
C THR A 218 -9.10 9.99 14.95
N LEU A 219 -8.00 9.25 14.96
CA LEU A 219 -7.99 7.91 15.50
C LEU A 219 -8.12 7.88 17.03
N SER A 220 -7.43 8.79 17.73
CA SER A 220 -7.50 8.90 19.21
C SER A 220 -8.87 9.34 19.71
N THR A 221 -9.62 10.12 18.92
CA THR A 221 -10.98 10.60 19.31
C THR A 221 -12.05 9.52 19.21
N SER A 222 -11.74 8.32 18.71
CA SER A 222 -12.66 7.15 18.73
C SER A 222 -12.78 6.49 20.12
N GLU A 223 -12.62 7.29 21.17
CA GLU A 223 -12.38 6.99 22.57
C GLU A 223 -13.51 6.19 23.23
N SER A 224 -13.43 4.86 23.11
CA SER A 224 -14.16 3.89 23.94
C SER A 224 -13.29 2.65 24.24
N LEU A 225 -11.98 2.72 24.03
CA LEU A 225 -11.12 1.53 23.92
C LEU A 225 -10.20 1.26 25.12
N ARG A 226 -9.91 2.25 25.99
CA ARG A 226 -8.92 2.04 27.08
C ARG A 226 -9.35 0.98 28.11
N ASP A 227 -10.63 0.90 28.43
CA ASP A 227 -11.12 -0.10 29.40
C ASP A 227 -11.24 -1.52 28.81
N ILE A 228 -11.10 -1.69 27.49
CA ILE A 228 -11.21 -2.99 26.79
C ILE A 228 -9.82 -3.56 26.45
N VAL A 229 -8.76 -2.75 26.47
CA VAL A 229 -7.41 -3.16 26.01
C VAL A 229 -6.83 -4.31 26.84
N SER A 230 -7.23 -4.46 28.11
CA SER A 230 -6.77 -5.57 28.96
C SER A 230 -7.36 -6.95 28.59
N GLU A 231 -8.42 -7.03 27.78
CA GLU A 231 -9.09 -8.30 27.46
C GLU A 231 -8.81 -8.79 26.03
N ILE A 232 -8.19 -7.97 25.18
CA ILE A 232 -7.96 -8.34 23.79
C ILE A 232 -6.74 -9.26 23.71
N THR A 233 -7.01 -10.55 23.44
CA THR A 233 -5.97 -11.49 23.02
C THR A 233 -5.21 -10.91 21.83
N PRO A 234 -3.87 -10.82 21.90
CA PRO A 234 -3.09 -10.27 20.80
C PRO A 234 -3.38 -11.04 19.51
N THR A 235 -3.69 -10.30 18.46
CA THR A 235 -4.08 -10.88 17.17
C THR A 235 -3.04 -10.60 16.10
N GLN A 236 -3.19 -11.29 14.98
CA GLN A 236 -2.38 -11.03 13.81
C GLN A 236 -2.90 -9.75 13.13
N THR A 237 -1.97 -8.91 12.69
CA THR A 237 -2.26 -7.80 11.77
C THR A 237 -1.72 -8.13 10.39
N ARG A 238 -2.59 -8.02 9.38
CA ARG A 238 -2.30 -8.31 7.96
C ARG A 238 -2.45 -7.02 7.15
N ILE A 239 -1.59 -6.86 6.16
CA ILE A 239 -1.59 -5.70 5.27
C ILE A 239 -1.86 -6.19 3.86
N LEU A 240 -2.88 -5.61 3.24
CA LEU A 240 -3.30 -5.93 1.89
C LEU A 240 -3.17 -4.69 1.01
N LEU A 241 -2.77 -4.90 -0.24
CA LEU A 241 -2.63 -3.87 -1.26
C LEU A 241 -3.53 -4.22 -2.45
N ARG A 242 -4.29 -3.25 -2.95
CA ARG A 242 -5.03 -3.36 -4.21
C ARG A 242 -4.09 -2.96 -5.34
N ALA A 243 -3.77 -3.87 -6.25
CA ALA A 243 -2.84 -3.61 -7.34
C ALA A 243 -3.21 -4.42 -8.60
N PRO A 244 -2.73 -4.01 -9.80
CA PRO A 244 -2.89 -4.79 -11.03
C PRO A 244 -2.38 -6.22 -10.88
N ARG A 245 -2.84 -7.15 -11.73
CA ARG A 245 -2.24 -8.50 -11.84
C ARG A 245 -0.78 -8.46 -12.27
N SER A 246 -0.41 -7.46 -13.09
CA SER A 246 0.97 -7.21 -13.54
C SER A 246 1.90 -6.69 -12.44
N PHE A 247 1.36 -6.31 -11.27
CA PHE A 247 2.20 -5.93 -10.13
C PHE A 247 3.02 -7.13 -9.67
N SER A 248 4.33 -6.96 -9.54
CA SER A 248 5.23 -8.02 -9.06
C SER A 248 6.15 -7.47 -7.99
N HIS A 249 6.19 -8.15 -6.84
CA HIS A 249 7.07 -7.79 -5.74
C HIS A 249 7.35 -9.03 -4.87
N PRO A 250 8.61 -9.28 -4.45
CA PRO A 250 9.03 -10.54 -3.84
C PRO A 250 8.34 -10.90 -2.52
N THR A 251 7.74 -9.92 -1.83
CA THR A 251 7.13 -10.09 -0.51
C THR A 251 5.62 -9.86 -0.47
N TRP A 252 5.00 -9.71 -1.65
CA TRP A 252 3.56 -9.61 -1.80
C TRP A 252 3.04 -10.82 -2.56
N HIS A 253 1.99 -11.44 -2.03
CA HIS A 253 1.38 -12.62 -2.63
C HIS A 253 -0.03 -12.32 -3.11
N PRO A 254 -0.43 -12.75 -4.30
CA PRO A 254 -1.77 -12.50 -4.83
C PRO A 254 -2.83 -13.27 -4.02
N LEU A 255 -3.97 -12.62 -3.77
CA LEU A 255 -5.14 -13.15 -3.04
C LEU A 255 -6.40 -13.14 -3.92
N GLN A 256 -6.28 -13.69 -5.13
CA GLN A 256 -7.36 -13.69 -6.13
C GLN A 256 -8.69 -14.26 -5.61
N SER A 257 -8.63 -15.33 -4.80
CA SER A 257 -9.81 -15.99 -4.22
C SER A 257 -10.64 -15.12 -3.26
N HIS A 258 -10.09 -13.99 -2.79
CA HIS A 258 -10.75 -13.10 -1.85
C HIS A 258 -11.11 -11.73 -2.46
N SER A 259 -10.73 -11.46 -3.70
CA SER A 259 -10.88 -10.13 -4.31
C SER A 259 -12.32 -9.63 -4.28
N ALA A 260 -13.28 -10.44 -4.74
CA ALA A 260 -14.69 -10.08 -4.76
C ALA A 260 -15.29 -9.79 -3.36
N SER A 261 -14.72 -10.34 -2.29
CA SER A 261 -15.16 -10.07 -0.91
C SER A 261 -14.67 -8.71 -0.43
N PHE A 262 -13.41 -8.37 -0.74
CA PHE A 262 -12.82 -7.09 -0.34
C PHE A 262 -13.27 -5.92 -1.22
N ASP A 263 -13.57 -6.16 -2.49
CA ASP A 263 -14.05 -5.12 -3.40
C ASP A 263 -15.41 -4.56 -2.97
N LYS A 264 -16.26 -5.37 -2.33
CA LYS A 264 -17.49 -4.89 -1.66
C LYS A 264 -17.23 -3.85 -0.57
N HIS A 265 -16.04 -3.84 0.03
CA HIS A 265 -15.64 -2.79 0.98
C HIS A 265 -15.12 -1.53 0.29
N LEU A 266 -14.55 -1.65 -0.90
CA LEU A 266 -14.15 -0.52 -1.74
C LEU A 266 -15.36 0.18 -2.37
N GLU A 267 -16.35 -0.58 -2.83
CA GLU A 267 -17.60 -0.03 -3.37
C GLU A 267 -18.31 0.88 -2.35
N ALA A 268 -18.17 0.58 -1.05
CA ALA A 268 -18.70 1.43 0.01
C ALA A 268 -17.97 2.76 0.17
N LEU A 269 -16.78 2.92 -0.41
CA LEU A 269 -16.01 4.17 -0.43
C LEU A 269 -16.39 5.09 -1.56
N VAL A 270 -16.82 4.52 -2.69
CA VAL A 270 -17.21 5.31 -3.85
C VAL A 270 -18.49 6.04 -3.46
N PRO A 271 -18.47 7.39 -3.34
CA PRO A 271 -19.69 8.11 -3.06
C PRO A 271 -20.69 7.78 -4.17
N PRO A 272 -21.96 7.55 -3.84
CA PRO A 272 -22.96 7.32 -4.88
C PRO A 272 -22.92 8.50 -5.86
N PRO A 273 -23.03 8.25 -7.18
CA PRO A 273 -23.03 9.32 -8.15
C PRO A 273 -24.11 10.34 -7.76
N PRO A 274 -23.85 11.65 -7.93
CA PRO A 274 -24.86 12.65 -7.64
C PRO A 274 -26.13 12.31 -8.43
N PRO A 275 -27.32 12.43 -7.81
CA PRO A 275 -28.55 12.14 -8.52
C PRO A 275 -28.62 13.01 -9.78
N PRO A 276 -29.13 12.47 -10.91
CA PRO A 276 -29.22 13.24 -12.14
C PRO A 276 -30.00 14.54 -11.89
N PRO A 277 -29.59 15.67 -12.51
CA PRO A 277 -30.20 16.98 -12.27
C PRO A 277 -31.71 17.00 -12.56
N SER A 278 -32.20 16.07 -13.38
CA SER A 278 -33.63 15.88 -13.69
C SER A 278 -34.50 15.42 -12.50
N ALA A 279 -33.90 15.00 -11.38
CA ALA A 279 -34.60 14.53 -10.19
C ALA A 279 -34.91 15.64 -9.16
N LEU A 280 -34.64 16.91 -9.48
CA LEU A 280 -34.85 18.08 -8.59
C LEU A 280 -36.34 18.39 -8.27
N GLY A 281 -37.29 17.59 -8.76
CA GLY A 281 -38.73 17.83 -8.60
C GLY A 281 -39.42 17.17 -7.40
N SER A 282 -38.75 16.30 -6.64
CA SER A 282 -39.37 15.61 -5.49
C SER A 282 -38.58 15.80 -4.20
N THR A 283 -38.94 16.85 -3.47
CA THR A 283 -38.50 17.13 -2.12
C THR A 283 -38.83 15.97 -1.17
N ALA A 284 -37.86 15.60 -0.32
CA ALA A 284 -37.96 14.70 0.83
C ALA A 284 -37.81 13.19 0.58
N THR A 285 -36.65 12.76 0.08
CA THR A 285 -36.13 11.43 0.42
C THR A 285 -35.43 11.48 1.77
N HIS A 286 -36.23 11.22 2.80
CA HIS A 286 -35.79 10.71 4.09
C HIS A 286 -34.73 9.63 3.87
N LEU A 287 -33.46 9.91 4.23
CA LEU A 287 -32.36 8.93 4.28
C LEU A 287 -32.74 7.86 5.31
N SER A 288 -33.61 6.92 4.92
CA SER A 288 -33.89 5.72 5.69
C SER A 288 -32.62 4.90 5.67
N ARG A 289 -31.83 5.10 6.72
CA ARG A 289 -30.72 4.27 7.16
C ARG A 289 -31.27 2.85 7.33
N THR A 290 -31.34 2.08 6.24
CA THR A 290 -31.81 0.69 6.28
C THR A 290 -30.80 -0.10 7.12
N LYS A 291 -31.14 -0.29 8.40
CA LYS A 291 -30.47 -1.23 9.30
C LYS A 291 -30.68 -2.62 8.70
N LYS A 292 -29.82 -3.06 7.78
CA LYS A 292 -29.70 -4.47 7.44
C LYS A 292 -29.19 -5.19 8.70
N PRO A 293 -30.00 -6.05 9.32
CA PRO A 293 -29.60 -6.82 10.48
C PRO A 293 -28.78 -8.04 10.03
N GLY A 294 -27.86 -8.52 10.86
CA GLY A 294 -27.54 -9.95 10.84
C GLY A 294 -26.18 -10.42 10.36
N PHE A 295 -25.15 -9.59 10.25
CA PHE A 295 -23.77 -10.08 10.32
C PHE A 295 -23.07 -9.32 11.43
N GLY A 296 -22.42 -10.03 12.37
CA GLY A 296 -21.58 -9.45 13.41
C GLY A 296 -20.66 -8.43 12.77
N ARG A 297 -21.02 -7.15 12.91
CA ARG A 297 -20.65 -6.13 11.94
C ARG A 297 -19.25 -5.66 12.30
N VAL A 298 -18.25 -6.38 11.81
CA VAL A 298 -16.86 -5.93 11.87
C VAL A 298 -16.84 -4.50 11.35
N LYS A 299 -16.43 -3.56 12.20
CA LYS A 299 -16.39 -2.15 11.85
C LYS A 299 -15.25 -1.95 10.85
N THR A 300 -15.60 -1.58 9.63
CA THR A 300 -14.64 -1.07 8.65
C THR A 300 -14.51 0.43 8.86
N GLU A 301 -13.31 0.88 9.20
CA GLU A 301 -12.96 2.29 9.27
C GLU A 301 -12.31 2.69 7.94
N VAL A 302 -12.66 3.86 7.45
CA VAL A 302 -12.23 4.36 6.15
C VAL A 302 -11.39 5.60 6.37
N ILE A 303 -10.24 5.65 5.72
CA ILE A 303 -9.34 6.79 5.73
C ILE A 303 -9.06 7.15 4.28
N ARG A 304 -9.31 8.40 3.91
CA ARG A 304 -8.95 8.94 2.59
C ARG A 304 -7.85 9.97 2.75
N ILE A 305 -6.79 9.82 1.97
CA ILE A 305 -5.64 10.71 1.94
C ILE A 305 -5.50 11.22 0.52
N THR A 306 -5.66 12.52 0.32
CA THR A 306 -5.49 13.14 -0.99
C THR A 306 -4.15 13.87 -1.03
N CYS A 307 -3.25 13.41 -1.90
CA CYS A 307 -1.97 14.08 -2.17
C CYS A 307 -2.18 15.07 -3.32
N SER A 308 -2.42 16.34 -3.01
CA SER A 308 -2.38 17.40 -4.03
C SER A 308 -0.92 17.73 -4.35
N GLY A 309 -0.48 17.45 -5.57
CA GLY A 309 0.79 17.94 -6.09
C GLY A 309 0.83 19.48 -6.08
N VAL A 310 2.02 20.06 -5.95
CA VAL A 310 2.21 21.53 -5.92
C VAL A 310 2.02 22.17 -7.31
N GLU A 311 1.92 21.36 -8.38
CA GLU A 311 2.03 21.82 -9.77
C GLU A 311 0.88 22.71 -10.24
N ASP A 312 -0.32 22.62 -9.65
CA ASP A 312 -1.47 23.43 -10.08
C ASP A 312 -1.41 24.91 -9.68
N ARG A 313 -0.49 25.30 -8.78
CA ARG A 313 -0.40 26.71 -8.35
C ARG A 313 0.34 27.62 -9.31
N ALA A 314 1.21 27.08 -10.16
CA ALA A 314 2.03 27.92 -11.04
C ALA A 314 1.21 28.54 -12.20
N ASN A 315 0.05 27.97 -12.54
CA ASN A 315 -0.82 28.50 -13.60
C ASN A 315 -2.00 29.34 -13.08
N SER A 316 -2.42 29.20 -11.81
CA SER A 316 -3.56 29.99 -11.30
C SER A 316 -3.21 31.47 -11.05
N ASP A 317 -1.95 31.79 -10.74
CA ASP A 317 -1.55 33.16 -10.39
C ASP A 317 -1.56 34.14 -11.58
N ARG A 318 -1.67 33.66 -12.82
CA ARG A 318 -1.75 34.55 -14.01
C ARG A 318 -3.17 35.01 -14.33
N ASP A 319 -4.20 34.32 -13.86
CA ASP A 319 -5.59 34.66 -14.17
C ASP A 319 -6.27 35.49 -13.05
N ASP A 320 -5.67 35.57 -11.86
CA ASP A 320 -6.22 36.37 -10.75
C ASP A 320 -5.84 37.86 -10.79
N GLU A 321 -4.81 38.26 -11.55
CA GLU A 321 -4.40 39.67 -11.64
C GLU A 321 -5.44 40.54 -12.39
N ASP A 322 -6.20 39.96 -13.34
CA ASP A 322 -7.26 40.67 -14.07
C ASP A 322 -8.62 40.68 -13.33
N ARG A 323 -8.80 39.85 -12.30
CA ARG A 323 -10.09 39.74 -11.57
C ARG A 323 -10.22 40.68 -10.37
N ALA A 324 -9.13 41.33 -9.97
CA ALA A 324 -9.07 42.19 -8.77
C ALA A 324 -9.84 43.52 -8.88
N GLN A 325 -10.40 43.88 -10.05
CA GLN A 325 -11.04 45.20 -10.24
C GLN A 325 -12.56 45.26 -10.02
N THR A 326 -13.26 44.16 -9.69
CA THR A 326 -14.74 44.17 -9.62
C THR A 326 -15.38 43.54 -8.38
N ARG A 327 -14.63 43.21 -7.32
CA ARG A 327 -15.19 42.52 -6.14
C ARG A 327 -15.86 43.46 -5.11
N ASP A 328 -17.11 43.12 -4.78
CA ASP A 328 -17.96 43.76 -3.79
C ASP A 328 -17.57 43.32 -2.35
N PRO A 329 -17.25 44.23 -1.42
CA PRO A 329 -16.74 43.93 -0.07
C PRO A 329 -17.73 43.20 0.87
N GLY A 330 -18.96 42.89 0.42
CA GLY A 330 -19.95 42.18 1.24
C GLY A 330 -19.77 40.65 1.32
N GLN A 331 -19.00 40.04 0.41
CA GLN A 331 -18.99 38.58 0.23
C GLN A 331 -17.97 37.84 1.12
N ASP A 332 -16.90 38.50 1.54
CA ASP A 332 -15.77 37.89 2.26
C ASP A 332 -16.12 37.39 3.67
N LYS A 333 -17.21 37.90 4.27
CA LYS A 333 -17.59 37.55 5.65
C LYS A 333 -18.37 36.23 5.73
N ALA A 334 -19.11 35.87 4.68
CA ALA A 334 -19.86 34.61 4.64
C ALA A 334 -18.96 33.41 4.30
N GLU A 335 -17.93 33.63 3.49
CA GLU A 335 -16.99 32.59 3.06
C GLU A 335 -16.05 32.17 4.21
N ALA A 336 -15.60 33.14 5.03
CA ALA A 336 -14.78 32.87 6.22
C ALA A 336 -15.50 32.07 7.32
N GLU A 337 -16.84 32.15 7.39
CA GLU A 337 -17.64 31.41 8.38
C GLU A 337 -17.94 29.96 7.92
N LEU A 338 -18.00 29.73 6.60
CA LEU A 338 -18.16 28.39 6.01
C LEU A 338 -16.87 27.55 6.05
N SER A 339 -15.68 28.16 5.92
CA SER A 339 -14.39 27.45 6.04
C SER A 339 -14.10 26.88 7.43
N ARG A 340 -14.86 27.27 8.47
CA ARG A 340 -14.61 26.84 9.85
C ARG A 340 -15.43 25.60 10.27
N ARG A 341 -16.33 25.09 9.41
CA ARG A 341 -17.31 24.04 9.76
C ARG A 341 -17.23 22.75 8.95
N LEU A 342 -16.32 22.63 7.98
CA LEU A 342 -16.12 21.41 7.18
C LEU A 342 -14.65 20.98 7.18
N GLU A 343 -14.26 20.11 8.12
CA GLU A 343 -13.07 19.25 7.98
C GLU A 343 -13.42 18.03 7.11
N GLU A 344 -13.96 18.24 5.90
CA GLU A 344 -14.04 17.23 4.83
C GLU A 344 -14.54 17.90 3.54
N VAL A 345 -13.64 18.37 2.67
CA VAL A 345 -13.96 18.69 1.26
C VAL A 345 -12.68 18.52 0.43
N CYS A 346 -12.68 17.52 -0.45
CA CYS A 346 -11.88 17.55 -1.68
C CYS A 346 -12.86 17.30 -2.83
N ILE A 347 -13.19 18.38 -3.55
CA ILE A 347 -13.88 18.32 -4.83
C ILE A 347 -12.77 18.19 -5.87
N THR A 348 -12.69 17.04 -6.54
CA THR A 348 -11.91 16.89 -7.77
C THR A 348 -12.89 16.79 -8.93
N ASP A 349 -12.82 17.79 -9.81
CA ASP A 349 -13.58 17.83 -11.05
C ASP A 349 -12.90 16.89 -12.05
N ARG A 350 -13.54 15.78 -12.41
CA ARG A 350 -13.10 14.92 -13.50
C ARG A 350 -13.81 15.40 -14.77
N GLY A 351 -13.08 16.19 -15.55
CA GLY A 351 -13.45 16.54 -16.92
C GLY A 351 -13.73 15.25 -17.71
N ARG A 352 -15.00 15.09 -18.08
CA ARG A 352 -15.51 13.98 -18.88
C ARG A 352 -15.27 14.34 -20.34
N ASP A 353 -14.13 13.92 -20.88
CA ASP A 353 -13.90 13.97 -22.33
C ASP A 353 -14.57 12.74 -22.96
N GLY A 354 -15.44 12.99 -23.93
CA GLY A 354 -16.29 11.99 -24.56
C GLY A 354 -15.85 11.79 -26.00
N THR A 355 -14.96 10.83 -26.21
CA THR A 355 -14.65 10.27 -27.53
C THR A 355 -15.17 8.85 -27.58
N ASP A 356 -16.25 8.67 -28.33
CA ASP A 356 -16.83 7.37 -28.69
C ASP A 356 -15.97 6.77 -29.82
N ASP A 357 -14.89 6.07 -29.47
CA ASP A 357 -14.09 5.30 -30.42
C ASP A 357 -14.31 3.80 -30.18
N ASP A 358 -14.97 3.15 -31.13
CA ASP A 358 -15.21 1.70 -31.22
C ASP A 358 -13.88 0.96 -31.50
N ALA A 359 -13.03 0.80 -30.47
CA ALA A 359 -11.79 0.03 -30.56
C ALA A 359 -12.00 -1.42 -30.07
N ASP A 360 -11.50 -2.35 -30.88
CA ASP A 360 -11.62 -3.81 -30.77
C ASP A 360 -11.31 -4.39 -29.36
N ASP A 361 -12.13 -5.38 -28.97
CA ASP A 361 -12.08 -6.21 -27.75
C ASP A 361 -10.79 -7.08 -27.65
N ALA A 362 -9.61 -6.48 -27.72
CA ALA A 362 -8.36 -7.15 -27.39
C ALA A 362 -8.23 -7.29 -25.86
N GLU A 363 -8.89 -8.33 -25.32
CA GLU A 363 -8.64 -9.03 -24.04
C GLU A 363 -7.75 -8.26 -23.04
N ALA A 364 -8.29 -7.17 -22.46
CA ALA A 364 -7.62 -6.31 -21.48
C ALA A 364 -7.58 -6.93 -20.07
N ASP A 365 -7.34 -8.24 -19.98
CA ASP A 365 -7.38 -9.01 -18.73
C ASP A 365 -6.26 -8.62 -17.74
N ASP A 366 -5.19 -7.99 -18.24
CA ASP A 366 -4.07 -7.47 -17.44
C ASP A 366 -4.46 -6.24 -16.59
N GLY A 367 -5.53 -5.55 -16.98
CA GLY A 367 -6.10 -4.42 -16.25
C GLY A 367 -6.88 -4.82 -15.00
N GLU A 368 -7.13 -6.12 -14.79
CA GLU A 368 -7.84 -6.57 -13.61
C GLU A 368 -6.98 -6.30 -12.37
N MET A 369 -7.47 -5.38 -11.55
CA MET A 369 -6.91 -5.17 -10.24
C MET A 369 -7.22 -6.42 -9.41
N ILE A 370 -6.26 -6.93 -8.62
CA ILE A 370 -6.50 -7.90 -7.53
C ILE A 370 -5.99 -7.42 -6.15
N TRP A 371 -6.23 -8.20 -5.09
CA TRP A 371 -5.64 -7.94 -3.77
C TRP A 371 -4.36 -8.74 -3.59
N TRP A 372 -3.36 -8.12 -2.97
CA TRP A 372 -2.08 -8.68 -2.63
C TRP A 372 -1.90 -8.64 -1.11
N CYS A 373 -1.30 -9.66 -0.50
CA CYS A 373 -1.01 -9.70 0.93
C CYS A 373 0.50 -9.66 1.16
N TRP A 374 0.93 -8.81 2.08
CA TRP A 374 2.30 -8.85 2.56
C TRP A 374 2.56 -10.15 3.34
N GLU A 375 3.69 -10.79 3.10
CA GLU A 375 4.05 -12.09 3.68
C GLU A 375 4.33 -12.04 5.19
N GLY A 376 4.81 -10.90 5.68
CA GLY A 376 5.21 -10.71 7.06
C GLY A 376 4.04 -10.80 8.06
N LYS A 377 4.39 -10.86 9.35
CA LYS A 377 3.40 -11.09 10.41
C LYS A 377 3.62 -10.14 11.57
N LEU A 378 2.79 -9.11 11.63
CA LEU A 378 2.71 -8.26 12.80
C LEU A 378 1.85 -8.95 13.87
N ILE A 379 2.50 -9.43 14.91
CA ILE A 379 1.84 -10.04 16.06
C ILE A 379 1.89 -9.05 17.21
N GLY A 380 0.72 -8.61 17.65
CA GLY A 380 0.62 -7.77 18.84
C GLY A 380 1.08 -8.47 20.11
N PHE A 381 1.26 -7.70 21.18
CA PHE A 381 1.41 -8.21 22.53
C PHE A 381 0.80 -7.22 23.53
N ALA A 382 -0.22 -7.69 24.24
CA ALA A 382 -0.95 -6.92 25.25
C ALA A 382 -0.45 -7.21 26.67
N ASP A 383 0.24 -8.34 26.90
CA ASP A 383 0.82 -8.69 28.19
C ASP A 383 2.09 -7.86 28.42
N TRP A 384 2.00 -6.87 29.30
CA TRP A 384 3.10 -5.99 29.73
C TRP A 384 3.44 -6.18 31.21
#